data_AF-A0A841WR90-F1
#
_entry.id   AF-A0A841WR90-F1
#
_cell.length_a   1.000
_cell.length_b   1.000
_cell.length_c   1.000
_cell.angle_alpha   90.00
_cell.angle_beta   90.00
_cell.angle_gamma   90.00
#
_symmetry.space_group_name_H-M   'P 1'
#
loop_
_entity.id
_entity.type
_entity.pdbx_description
1 polymer ?
#
loop_
_entity_poly.entity_id
_entity_poly.type
_entity_poly.pdbx_seq_one_letter_code
_entity_poly.pdbx_strand_id
1 'polypeptide(L)'
;MAAIRKKNNNNGNRQKYASQQSLDSYIYSICDIIRRSNCAGALQYIPELTWILFLRILDEQEQKEAETAEALDINFTQSLESPYRWCDWAAPYNNSLFTLDSEQRPQGWKRNQITDNSQEVEELNKLRESGITISEPFKIWVDLVLIPHLKQLKDYENATPRQKIISQVMSGVERVRIDTQKNLLDVLDKVHEISHTTVNINFIFPLSQVFEGLLLRMGEKGNDGGQFFTPRPIIQVMVKVIDPKIGETVYDPGLGTGGFLAQSYEHMRGKDNCKITKPEDLGILKRHTFYGREKDNQIYPIAIANLVLHGIDEPHVWHGNTLTEGETYGGLFTNAPDLYDVILMNPPFGGKEGKEAQIGFDYQTSATQALFLQHALKSLKPNGRCGIVLDEGILFRTNEAAFVATKRNLLENCNVWCIISLPAGTFVAAGGGVKANILFFTKGEPTEKIWYYDLSDIKVGKRTPLTEAQFEEFFRLLPTKGDSERSWTVDISNRKRQADEKSAPLKQQAAALEAEAQELKDRLRALKKAKQKDSEEYKEIEQAAKELDKEARELKAQAQAIDDAVYDLKAVNPSVKNQEDNLTPKELLDFIEIKGCEIAKILKNLRAK
;
A
#
# COMPACT_ATOMS: atom_id res chain seq x y z
N MET A 1 -2.72 -56.83 15.78
CA MET A 1 -3.05 -56.23 17.10
C MET A 1 -4.17 -55.22 16.88
N ALA A 2 -5.26 -55.33 17.64
CA ALA A 2 -6.60 -54.85 17.31
C ALA A 2 -6.70 -53.35 16.97
N ALA A 3 -7.33 -53.05 15.83
CA ALA A 3 -7.68 -51.71 15.38
C ALA A 3 -8.86 -51.16 16.19
N ILE A 4 -8.61 -50.17 17.05
CA ILE A 4 -9.66 -49.40 17.73
C ILE A 4 -10.13 -48.29 16.78
N ARG A 5 -11.24 -48.54 16.07
CA ARG A 5 -12.05 -47.49 15.44
C ARG A 5 -12.67 -46.62 16.54
N LYS A 6 -12.07 -45.47 16.85
CA LYS A 6 -12.77 -44.41 17.59
C LYS A 6 -13.80 -43.76 16.67
N LYS A 7 -15.08 -43.98 16.96
CA LYS A 7 -16.20 -43.20 16.40
C LYS A 7 -16.12 -41.78 16.93
N ASN A 8 -15.74 -40.83 16.09
CA ASN A 8 -15.93 -39.40 16.35
C ASN A 8 -17.43 -39.07 16.27
N ASN A 9 -18.11 -39.13 17.42
CA ASN A 9 -19.42 -38.50 17.62
C ASN A 9 -19.25 -37.41 18.68
N ASN A 10 -18.80 -36.23 18.25
CA ASN A 10 -18.86 -35.00 19.05
C ASN A 10 -19.27 -33.84 18.12
N ASN A 11 -20.57 -33.78 17.82
CA ASN A 11 -21.21 -32.54 17.36
C ASN A 11 -21.36 -31.62 18.58
N GLY A 12 -20.26 -31.04 19.04
CA GLY A 12 -20.33 -29.72 19.68
C GLY A 12 -20.73 -28.73 18.58
N ASN A 13 -21.71 -27.88 18.85
CA ASN A 13 -22.26 -26.87 17.93
C ASN A 13 -21.16 -25.88 17.48
N ARG A 14 -20.25 -26.29 16.57
CA ARG A 14 -19.40 -25.36 15.84
C ARG A 14 -20.32 -24.59 14.90
N GLN A 15 -20.52 -23.31 15.20
CA GLN A 15 -21.42 -22.46 14.42
C GLN A 15 -20.96 -22.44 12.97
N LYS A 16 -21.81 -22.95 12.08
CA LYS A 16 -21.52 -22.92 10.66
C LYS A 16 -21.78 -21.51 10.14
N TYR A 17 -20.74 -20.73 9.86
CA TYR A 17 -20.89 -19.46 9.14
C TYR A 17 -21.31 -19.76 7.69
N ALA A 18 -22.59 -19.55 7.40
CA ALA A 18 -23.20 -19.89 6.11
C ALA A 18 -22.83 -18.92 4.98
N SER A 19 -22.26 -17.76 5.30
CA SER A 19 -21.89 -16.70 4.34
C SER A 19 -20.80 -15.77 4.87
N GLN A 20 -20.13 -15.02 3.98
CA GLN A 20 -19.17 -13.98 4.34
C GLN A 20 -19.78 -12.95 5.31
N GLN A 21 -21.03 -12.54 5.08
CA GLN A 21 -21.73 -11.61 5.96
C GLN A 21 -21.90 -12.17 7.38
N SER A 22 -22.13 -13.48 7.53
CA SER A 22 -22.27 -14.09 8.85
C SER A 22 -20.94 -14.12 9.60
N LEU A 23 -19.84 -14.33 8.87
CA LEU A 23 -18.49 -14.33 9.41
C LEU A 23 -18.04 -12.91 9.79
N ASP A 24 -18.27 -11.92 8.91
CA ASP A 24 -18.04 -10.50 9.22
C ASP A 24 -18.82 -10.08 10.48
N SER A 25 -20.09 -10.47 10.58
CA SER A 25 -20.93 -10.18 11.75
C SER A 25 -20.37 -10.80 13.03
N TYR A 26 -19.84 -12.01 12.93
CA TYR A 26 -19.23 -12.70 14.06
C TYR A 26 -17.95 -11.99 14.52
N ILE A 27 -17.10 -11.59 13.58
CA ILE A 27 -15.88 -10.81 13.84
C ILE A 27 -16.22 -9.47 14.48
N TYR A 28 -17.31 -8.82 14.06
CA TYR A 28 -17.78 -7.61 14.74
C TYR A 28 -18.16 -7.85 16.20
N SER A 29 -18.70 -9.03 16.53
CA SER A 29 -18.95 -9.38 17.93
C SER A 29 -17.66 -9.48 18.75
N ILE A 30 -16.54 -9.91 18.14
CA ILE A 30 -15.22 -9.93 18.78
C ILE A 30 -14.71 -8.50 18.96
N CYS A 31 -14.75 -7.69 17.90
CA CYS A 31 -14.35 -6.29 17.96
C CYS A 31 -15.19 -5.49 18.98
N ASP A 32 -16.47 -5.81 19.15
CA ASP A 32 -17.33 -5.18 20.16
C ASP A 32 -16.87 -5.50 21.59
N ILE A 33 -16.37 -6.72 21.85
CA ILE A 33 -15.79 -7.07 23.16
C ILE A 33 -14.52 -6.26 23.40
N ILE A 34 -13.64 -6.17 22.39
CA ILE A 34 -12.40 -5.38 22.50
C ILE A 34 -12.72 -3.88 22.66
N ARG A 35 -13.72 -3.35 21.96
CA ARG A 35 -14.15 -1.94 22.05
C ARG A 35 -14.81 -1.58 23.39
N ARG A 36 -15.33 -2.56 24.14
CA ARG A 36 -15.80 -2.34 25.52
C ARG A 36 -14.65 -2.18 26.52
N SER A 37 -13.43 -2.51 26.10
CA SER A 37 -12.21 -2.17 26.82
C SER A 37 -11.66 -0.81 26.36
N ASN A 38 -10.51 -0.37 26.88
CA ASN A 38 -9.82 0.88 26.52
C ASN A 38 -9.28 0.93 25.07
N CYS A 39 -9.88 0.18 24.13
CA CYS A 39 -9.52 0.05 22.72
C CYS A 39 -10.66 0.53 21.80
N ALA A 40 -11.07 1.79 21.92
CA ALA A 40 -12.23 2.30 21.19
C ALA A 40 -11.96 2.53 19.68
N GLY A 41 -10.72 2.89 19.32
CA GLY A 41 -10.35 3.24 17.94
C GLY A 41 -9.95 2.03 17.07
N ALA A 42 -10.20 2.11 15.76
CA ALA A 42 -9.80 1.06 14.80
C ALA A 42 -8.30 0.76 14.83
N LEU A 43 -7.46 1.79 14.93
CA LEU A 43 -6.00 1.63 15.08
C LEU A 43 -5.57 0.99 16.41
N GLN A 44 -6.48 0.82 17.37
CA GLN A 44 -6.16 0.18 18.65
C GLN A 44 -6.60 -1.29 18.66
N TYR A 45 -7.84 -1.58 18.25
CA TYR A 45 -8.36 -2.95 18.31
C TYR A 45 -7.91 -3.82 17.13
N ILE A 46 -7.57 -3.24 15.97
CA ILE A 46 -7.13 -4.03 14.81
C ILE A 46 -5.75 -4.64 15.04
N PRO A 47 -4.71 -3.91 15.51
CA PRO A 47 -3.45 -4.54 15.86
C PRO A 47 -3.61 -5.65 16.90
N GLU A 48 -4.47 -5.43 17.91
CA GLU A 48 -4.76 -6.43 18.94
C GLU A 48 -5.37 -7.71 18.35
N LEU A 49 -6.41 -7.57 17.51
CA LEU A 49 -7.03 -8.72 16.86
C LEU A 49 -6.11 -9.37 15.83
N THR A 50 -5.19 -8.61 15.21
CA THR A 50 -4.27 -9.09 14.18
C THR A 50 -3.36 -10.18 14.71
N TRP A 51 -2.65 -9.94 15.81
CA TRP A 51 -1.70 -10.92 16.33
C TRP A 51 -2.42 -12.17 16.89
N ILE A 52 -3.60 -11.99 17.50
CA ILE A 52 -4.44 -13.09 18.01
C ILE A 52 -4.90 -13.99 16.86
N LEU A 53 -5.46 -13.40 15.79
CA LEU A 53 -5.87 -14.15 14.61
C LEU A 53 -4.69 -14.84 13.94
N PHE A 54 -3.55 -14.14 13.83
CA PHE A 54 -2.33 -14.69 13.24
C PHE A 54 -1.87 -15.95 13.97
N LEU A 55 -1.75 -15.93 15.31
CA LEU A 55 -1.32 -17.10 16.09
C LEU A 55 -2.31 -18.26 16.00
N ARG A 56 -3.62 -17.97 15.99
CA ARG A 56 -4.65 -19.00 15.80
C ARG A 56 -4.49 -19.72 14.46
N ILE A 57 -4.25 -18.95 13.40
CA ILE A 57 -4.19 -19.45 12.03
C ILE A 57 -2.88 -20.20 11.80
N LEU A 58 -1.78 -19.67 12.33
CA LEU A 58 -0.50 -20.37 12.35
C LEU A 58 -0.63 -21.76 12.99
N ASP A 59 -1.23 -21.86 14.17
CA ASP A 59 -1.41 -23.14 14.86
C ASP A 59 -2.26 -24.14 14.05
N GLU A 60 -3.33 -23.67 13.40
CA GLU A 60 -4.16 -24.53 12.54
C GLU A 60 -3.46 -24.94 11.24
N GLN A 61 -2.61 -24.07 10.67
CA GLN A 61 -1.77 -24.40 9.53
C GLN A 61 -0.71 -25.44 9.91
N GLU A 62 0.01 -25.22 11.02
CA GLU A 62 1.04 -26.15 11.50
C GLU A 62 0.46 -27.52 11.89
N GLN A 63 -0.76 -27.57 12.43
CA GLN A 63 -1.46 -28.85 12.66
C GLN A 63 -1.69 -29.62 11.35
N LYS A 64 -2.18 -28.95 10.30
CA LYS A 64 -2.39 -29.59 8.98
C LYS A 64 -1.07 -30.00 8.32
N GLU A 65 -0.04 -29.18 8.45
CA GLU A 65 1.30 -29.50 7.96
C GLU A 65 1.87 -30.70 8.71
N ALA A 66 1.71 -30.78 10.03
CA ALA A 66 2.11 -31.91 10.85
C ALA A 66 1.36 -33.19 10.47
N GLU A 67 0.03 -33.14 10.33
CA GLU A 67 -0.80 -34.27 9.89
C GLU A 67 -0.38 -34.77 8.49
N THR A 68 -0.10 -33.83 7.58
CA THR A 68 0.36 -34.16 6.22
C THR A 68 1.75 -34.78 6.25
N ALA A 69 2.66 -34.23 7.06
CA ALA A 69 4.01 -34.73 7.21
C ALA A 69 4.04 -36.12 7.84
N GLU A 70 3.22 -36.38 8.87
CA GLU A 70 3.02 -37.71 9.46
C GLU A 70 2.47 -38.70 8.43
N ALA A 71 1.47 -38.29 7.65
CA ALA A 71 0.90 -39.14 6.60
C ALA A 71 1.90 -39.48 5.47
N LEU A 72 2.90 -38.61 5.24
CA LEU A 72 3.93 -38.77 4.22
C LEU A 72 5.27 -39.29 4.76
N ASP A 73 5.38 -39.56 6.07
CA ASP A 73 6.63 -39.91 6.75
C ASP A 73 7.76 -38.89 6.53
N ILE A 74 7.40 -37.60 6.55
CA ILE A 74 8.31 -36.46 6.43
C ILE A 74 8.51 -35.83 7.81
N ASN A 75 9.74 -35.43 8.12
CA ASN A 75 10.01 -34.69 9.35
C ASN A 75 9.34 -33.31 9.33
N PHE A 76 8.61 -32.99 10.40
CA PHE A 76 8.00 -31.68 10.62
C PHE A 76 8.53 -31.06 11.90
N THR A 77 8.95 -29.80 11.82
CA THR A 77 9.43 -29.02 12.96
C THR A 77 8.45 -27.88 13.21
N GLN A 78 7.88 -27.83 14.42
CA GLN A 78 6.97 -26.76 14.85
C GLN A 78 7.74 -25.44 14.99
N SER A 79 7.08 -24.32 14.68
CA SER A 79 7.68 -23.00 14.88
C SER A 79 7.69 -22.57 16.34
N LEU A 80 6.64 -22.98 17.06
CA LEU A 80 6.43 -22.70 18.47
C LEU A 80 6.43 -24.02 19.24
N GLU A 81 7.28 -24.11 20.25
CA GLU A 81 7.25 -25.22 21.19
C GLU A 81 6.16 -25.01 22.24
N SER A 82 5.71 -26.10 22.88
CA SER A 82 4.87 -25.97 24.07
C SER A 82 5.65 -25.24 25.18
N PRO A 83 5.04 -24.30 25.91
CA PRO A 83 3.59 -24.05 26.00
C PRO A 83 3.07 -22.86 25.17
N TYR A 84 3.78 -22.45 24.10
CA TYR A 84 3.52 -21.19 23.39
C TYR A 84 2.59 -21.33 22.17
N ARG A 85 2.18 -22.56 21.84
CA ARG A 85 1.25 -22.83 20.72
C ARG A 85 -0.17 -22.44 21.11
N TRP A 86 -1.00 -22.03 20.15
CA TRP A 86 -2.38 -21.63 20.42
C TRP A 86 -3.16 -22.73 21.14
N CYS A 87 -2.96 -23.99 20.73
CA CYS A 87 -3.58 -25.15 21.36
C CYS A 87 -3.22 -25.35 22.85
N ASP A 88 -2.10 -24.79 23.34
CA ASP A 88 -1.66 -24.91 24.73
C ASP A 88 -2.29 -23.83 25.62
N TRP A 89 -2.14 -22.56 25.22
CA TRP A 89 -2.44 -21.41 26.08
C TRP A 89 -3.72 -20.65 25.71
N ALA A 90 -4.18 -20.70 24.45
CA ALA A 90 -5.33 -19.89 24.02
C ALA A 90 -6.61 -20.71 23.90
N ALA A 91 -6.52 -21.94 23.39
CA ALA A 91 -7.69 -22.77 23.08
C ALA A 91 -8.50 -23.20 24.33
N PRO A 92 -9.84 -23.32 24.21
CA PRO A 92 -10.71 -23.94 25.20
C PRO A 92 -10.15 -25.19 25.86
N TYR A 93 -10.14 -25.22 27.20
CA TYR A 93 -9.67 -26.39 27.93
C TYR A 93 -10.58 -27.58 27.65
N ASN A 94 -9.99 -28.70 27.24
CA ASN A 94 -10.74 -29.92 26.96
C ASN A 94 -9.92 -31.18 27.22
N ASN A 95 -10.25 -31.90 28.29
CA ASN A 95 -9.59 -33.15 28.71
C ASN A 95 -9.64 -34.29 27.69
N SER A 96 -10.53 -34.22 26.70
CA SER A 96 -10.68 -35.28 25.68
C SER A 96 -9.83 -35.05 24.44
N LEU A 97 -9.29 -33.85 24.27
CA LEU A 97 -8.47 -33.46 23.13
C LEU A 97 -7.03 -33.30 23.61
N PHE A 98 -6.10 -33.98 22.94
CA PHE A 98 -4.68 -33.91 23.25
C PHE A 98 -3.93 -33.21 22.12
N THR A 99 -2.92 -32.42 22.47
CA THR A 99 -2.01 -31.85 21.48
C THR A 99 -1.02 -32.92 21.01
N LEU A 100 -0.40 -32.68 19.85
CA LEU A 100 0.65 -33.56 19.30
C LEU A 100 2.01 -33.42 20.03
N ASP A 101 2.04 -32.84 21.24
CA ASP A 101 3.29 -32.82 22.00
C ASP A 101 3.67 -34.20 22.52
N SER A 102 4.96 -34.35 22.83
CA SER A 102 5.57 -35.57 23.36
C SER A 102 4.95 -36.04 24.68
N GLU A 103 4.32 -35.12 25.42
CA GLU A 103 3.71 -35.40 26.71
C GLU A 103 2.20 -35.68 26.63
N GLN A 104 1.60 -35.60 25.44
CA GLN A 104 0.15 -35.70 25.23
C GLN A 104 -0.63 -34.86 26.23
N ARG A 105 -0.36 -33.55 26.28
CA ARG A 105 -1.06 -32.63 27.17
C ARG A 105 -2.45 -32.29 26.59
N PRO A 106 -3.50 -32.10 27.42
CA PRO A 106 -4.82 -31.73 26.93
C PRO A 106 -4.83 -30.36 26.23
N GLN A 107 -5.75 -30.12 25.29
CA GLN A 107 -5.95 -28.79 24.71
C GLN A 107 -6.26 -27.77 25.80
N GLY A 108 -5.67 -26.58 25.72
CA GLY A 108 -5.89 -25.48 26.64
C GLY A 108 -5.30 -25.72 28.02
N TRP A 109 -4.41 -26.71 28.19
CA TRP A 109 -3.87 -27.07 29.49
C TRP A 109 -3.14 -25.92 30.17
N LYS A 110 -2.42 -25.07 29.42
CA LYS A 110 -1.62 -23.99 30.02
C LYS A 110 -2.51 -22.90 30.59
N ARG A 111 -3.56 -22.48 29.87
CA ARG A 111 -4.54 -21.54 30.43
C ARG A 111 -5.28 -22.10 31.62
N ASN A 112 -5.61 -23.40 31.61
CA ASN A 112 -6.26 -24.05 32.75
C ASN A 112 -5.34 -24.06 33.96
N GLN A 113 -4.08 -24.43 33.76
CA GLN A 113 -3.05 -24.42 34.80
C GLN A 113 -2.88 -23.03 35.43
N ILE A 114 -2.74 -21.97 34.63
CA ILE A 114 -2.52 -20.61 35.14
C ILE A 114 -3.77 -20.07 35.87
N THR A 115 -4.96 -20.48 35.44
CA THR A 115 -6.22 -20.03 36.06
C THR A 115 -6.54 -20.78 37.36
N ASP A 116 -6.16 -22.06 37.45
CA ASP A 116 -6.48 -22.94 38.59
C ASP A 116 -5.37 -23.05 39.66
N ASN A 117 -4.09 -22.79 39.33
CA ASN A 117 -2.95 -23.12 40.20
C ASN A 117 -2.30 -21.90 40.89
N SER A 118 -2.18 -21.93 42.22
CA SER A 118 -1.55 -20.88 43.02
C SER A 118 -0.02 -20.80 42.92
N GLN A 119 0.67 -21.88 42.51
CA GLN A 119 2.14 -21.94 42.54
C GLN A 119 2.84 -21.16 41.40
N GLU A 120 2.35 -21.27 40.15
CA GLU A 120 2.87 -20.43 39.05
C GLU A 120 2.48 -18.97 39.24
N VAL A 121 1.33 -18.72 39.87
CA VAL A 121 0.93 -17.37 40.31
C VAL A 121 1.95 -16.81 41.31
N GLU A 122 2.53 -17.65 42.16
CA GLU A 122 3.58 -17.28 43.11
C GLU A 122 4.95 -17.00 42.45
N GLU A 123 5.26 -17.63 41.32
CA GLU A 123 6.45 -17.28 40.54
C GLU A 123 6.24 -15.99 39.72
N LEU A 124 5.05 -15.82 39.14
CA LEU A 124 4.63 -14.54 38.53
C LEU A 124 4.63 -13.40 39.56
N ASN A 125 4.32 -13.68 40.83
CA ASN A 125 4.44 -12.71 41.95
C ASN A 125 5.88 -12.19 42.12
N LYS A 126 6.90 -13.03 41.90
CA LYS A 126 8.32 -12.63 42.02
C LYS A 126 8.77 -11.73 40.88
N LEU A 127 8.17 -11.87 39.70
CA LEU A 127 8.50 -11.07 38.51
C LEU A 127 7.91 -9.63 38.56
N ARG A 128 6.97 -9.35 39.48
CA ARG A 128 6.41 -8.01 39.71
C ARG A 128 6.95 -7.40 40.99
N GLU A 129 8.12 -6.77 40.93
CA GLU A 129 8.59 -5.89 42.00
C GLU A 129 7.73 -4.60 42.05
N SER A 130 6.54 -4.59 42.66
CA SER A 130 5.76 -3.34 42.91
C SER A 130 4.39 -3.45 43.64
N GLY A 131 4.12 -4.49 44.43
CA GLY A 131 3.00 -4.42 45.41
C GLY A 131 1.57 -4.29 44.84
N ILE A 132 1.28 -4.92 43.70
CA ILE A 132 -0.07 -4.97 43.12
C ILE A 132 -0.68 -6.36 43.33
N THR A 133 -1.89 -6.43 43.89
CA THR A 133 -2.70 -7.66 43.98
C THR A 133 -2.93 -8.26 42.59
N ILE A 134 -2.55 -9.53 42.38
CA ILE A 134 -2.83 -10.25 41.13
C ILE A 134 -4.30 -10.68 41.12
N SER A 135 -5.16 -9.91 40.46
CA SER A 135 -6.54 -10.31 40.18
C SER A 135 -6.68 -11.10 38.86
N GLU A 136 -5.65 -11.13 38.02
CA GLU A 136 -5.72 -11.62 36.63
C GLU A 136 -4.45 -12.36 36.16
N PRO A 137 -4.16 -13.57 36.69
CA PRO A 137 -2.90 -14.27 36.46
C PRO A 137 -2.64 -14.67 35.00
N PHE A 138 -3.69 -15.03 34.24
CA PHE A 138 -3.54 -15.43 32.83
C PHE A 138 -3.11 -14.25 31.96
N LYS A 139 -3.74 -13.08 32.16
CA LYS A 139 -3.37 -11.87 31.42
C LYS A 139 -1.91 -11.48 31.70
N ILE A 140 -1.48 -11.57 32.96
CA ILE A 140 -0.09 -11.29 33.36
C ILE A 140 0.88 -12.26 32.68
N TRP A 141 0.56 -13.55 32.63
CA TRP A 141 1.40 -14.53 31.92
C TRP A 141 1.52 -14.20 30.44
N VAL A 142 0.42 -13.80 29.79
CA VAL A 142 0.45 -13.36 28.38
C VAL A 142 1.38 -12.15 28.21
N ASP A 143 1.24 -11.14 29.08
CA ASP A 143 2.02 -9.89 29.00
C ASP A 143 3.52 -10.09 29.30
N LEU A 144 3.85 -10.91 30.31
CA LEU A 144 5.22 -11.02 30.83
C LEU A 144 5.99 -12.25 30.34
N VAL A 145 5.30 -13.27 29.81
CA VAL A 145 5.93 -14.52 29.39
C VAL A 145 5.71 -14.78 27.90
N LEU A 146 4.45 -14.85 27.45
CA LEU A 146 4.15 -15.18 26.05
C LEU A 146 4.67 -14.11 25.08
N ILE A 147 4.26 -12.84 25.28
CA ILE A 147 4.63 -11.75 24.36
C ILE A 147 6.15 -11.59 24.26
N PRO A 148 6.91 -11.52 25.37
CA PRO A 148 8.38 -11.46 25.30
C PRO A 148 9.01 -12.67 24.59
N HIS A 149 8.53 -13.89 24.85
CA HIS A 149 9.02 -15.09 24.17
C HIS A 149 8.84 -15.00 22.65
N LEU A 150 7.64 -14.67 22.18
CA LEU A 150 7.35 -14.56 20.75
C LEU A 150 8.20 -13.48 20.07
N LYS A 151 8.47 -12.36 20.75
CA LYS A 151 9.32 -11.27 20.22
C LYS A 151 10.78 -11.70 20.08
N GLN A 152 11.28 -12.57 20.96
CA GLN A 152 12.68 -13.02 20.96
C GLN A 152 12.98 -14.13 19.94
N LEU A 153 11.97 -14.72 19.30
CA LEU A 153 12.16 -15.81 18.33
C LEU A 153 13.12 -15.46 17.18
N LYS A 154 13.18 -14.18 16.77
CA LYS A 154 14.10 -13.72 15.72
C LYS A 154 15.57 -13.79 16.12
N ASP A 155 15.86 -13.78 17.42
CA ASP A 155 17.21 -13.70 17.98
C ASP A 155 17.80 -15.10 18.25
N TYR A 156 17.07 -16.17 17.94
CA TYR A 156 17.57 -17.54 18.04
C TYR A 156 18.65 -17.78 16.98
N GLU A 157 19.71 -18.52 17.35
CA GLU A 157 20.89 -18.76 16.51
C GLU A 157 20.54 -19.29 15.11
N ASN A 158 19.50 -20.12 15.02
CA ASN A 158 18.97 -20.68 13.78
C ASN A 158 17.48 -20.37 13.58
N ALA A 159 17.06 -19.14 13.92
CA ALA A 159 15.67 -18.71 13.75
C ALA A 159 15.18 -18.95 12.33
N THR A 160 14.14 -19.77 12.19
CA THR A 160 13.49 -20.04 10.89
C THR A 160 12.84 -18.79 10.32
N PRO A 161 12.58 -18.70 8.99
CA PRO A 161 11.84 -17.59 8.41
C PRO A 161 10.49 -17.35 9.12
N ARG A 162 9.77 -18.44 9.43
CA ARG A 162 8.49 -18.40 10.14
C ARG A 162 8.62 -17.87 11.57
N GLN A 163 9.66 -18.24 12.31
CA GLN A 163 9.95 -17.68 13.64
C GLN A 163 10.26 -16.18 13.59
N LYS A 164 11.02 -15.73 12.58
CA LYS A 164 11.27 -14.29 12.37
C LYS A 164 9.98 -13.53 12.05
N ILE A 165 9.12 -14.10 11.21
CA ILE A 165 7.79 -13.55 10.89
C ILE A 165 6.95 -13.41 12.16
N ILE A 166 6.85 -14.45 12.99
CA ILE A 166 6.11 -14.40 14.27
C ILE A 166 6.63 -13.25 15.12
N SER A 167 7.95 -13.15 15.30
CA SER A 167 8.56 -12.05 16.06
C SER A 167 8.24 -10.67 15.48
N GLN A 168 8.20 -10.53 14.15
CA GLN A 168 7.87 -9.25 13.51
C GLN A 168 6.39 -8.87 13.60
N VAL A 169 5.47 -9.83 13.51
CA VAL A 169 4.04 -9.60 13.82
C VAL A 169 3.87 -9.12 15.27
N MET A 170 4.70 -9.60 16.19
CA MET A 170 4.67 -9.21 17.61
C MET A 170 5.47 -7.93 17.93
N SER A 171 6.19 -7.34 16.97
CA SER A 171 7.16 -6.26 17.23
C SER A 171 6.54 -5.04 17.90
N GLY A 172 5.34 -4.63 17.45
CA GLY A 172 4.54 -3.53 18.01
C GLY A 172 3.67 -3.90 19.21
N VAL A 173 3.70 -5.15 19.67
CA VAL A 173 2.90 -5.62 20.82
C VAL A 173 3.76 -5.51 22.08
N GLU A 174 3.39 -4.58 22.96
CA GLU A 174 4.05 -4.41 24.28
C GLU A 174 3.31 -5.18 25.39
N ARG A 175 1.99 -5.15 25.34
CA ARG A 175 1.07 -5.81 26.27
C ARG A 175 -0.30 -5.94 25.62
N VAL A 176 -1.10 -6.87 26.11
CA VAL A 176 -2.53 -7.02 25.77
C VAL A 176 -3.28 -5.78 26.21
N ARG A 177 -4.00 -5.15 25.27
CA ARG A 177 -4.81 -3.95 25.53
C ARG A 177 -6.23 -4.24 25.99
N ILE A 178 -6.68 -5.49 25.92
CA ILE A 178 -7.97 -5.93 26.45
C ILE A 178 -7.93 -5.83 27.99
N ASP A 179 -8.88 -5.11 28.59
CA ASP A 179 -8.76 -4.62 29.97
C ASP A 179 -8.86 -5.70 31.04
N THR A 180 -9.55 -6.80 30.77
CA THR A 180 -9.79 -7.86 31.75
C THR A 180 -9.45 -9.23 31.20
N GLN A 181 -9.01 -10.13 32.09
CA GLN A 181 -8.76 -11.53 31.77
C GLN A 181 -10.01 -12.21 31.22
N LYS A 182 -11.19 -11.90 31.77
CA LYS A 182 -12.45 -12.43 31.27
C LYS A 182 -12.69 -12.03 29.82
N ASN A 183 -12.57 -10.75 29.50
CA ASN A 183 -12.76 -10.28 28.12
C ASN A 183 -11.70 -10.87 27.18
N LEU A 184 -10.46 -11.04 27.65
CA LEU A 184 -9.41 -11.69 26.87
C LEU A 184 -9.78 -13.15 26.56
N LEU A 185 -10.20 -13.93 27.56
CA LEU A 185 -10.66 -15.31 27.36
C LEU A 185 -11.88 -15.38 26.43
N ASP A 186 -12.86 -14.48 26.58
CA ASP A 186 -14.03 -14.40 25.69
C ASP A 186 -13.61 -14.12 24.23
N VAL A 187 -12.60 -13.26 24.01
CA VAL A 187 -12.03 -13.01 22.69
C VAL A 187 -11.30 -14.24 22.14
N LEU A 188 -10.46 -14.89 22.95
CA LEU A 188 -9.71 -16.08 22.54
C LEU A 188 -10.64 -17.26 22.20
N ASP A 189 -11.67 -17.50 23.02
CA ASP A 189 -12.67 -18.54 22.78
C ASP A 189 -13.42 -18.27 21.47
N LYS A 190 -13.84 -17.02 21.25
CA LYS A 190 -14.48 -16.63 19.98
C LYS A 190 -13.55 -16.77 18.78
N VAL A 191 -12.29 -16.36 18.90
CA VAL A 191 -11.32 -16.55 17.82
C VAL A 191 -11.07 -18.03 17.56
N HIS A 192 -11.02 -18.87 18.59
CA HIS A 192 -10.86 -20.31 18.44
C HIS A 192 -12.05 -21.00 17.75
N GLU A 193 -13.27 -20.48 17.93
CA GLU A 193 -14.45 -20.95 17.19
C GLU A 193 -14.33 -20.71 15.67
N ILE A 194 -13.51 -19.74 15.27
CA ILE A 194 -13.18 -19.52 13.86
C ILE A 194 -12.21 -20.63 13.42
N SER A 195 -12.75 -21.76 12.95
CA SER A 195 -12.01 -22.89 12.40
C SER A 195 -12.37 -23.13 10.93
N HIS A 196 -11.38 -23.57 10.14
CA HIS A 196 -11.53 -23.85 8.69
C HIS A 196 -12.56 -24.95 8.36
N THR A 197 -13.13 -25.65 9.35
CA THR A 197 -14.10 -26.73 9.09
C THR A 197 -15.48 -26.25 8.65
N THR A 198 -15.70 -24.94 8.53
CA THR A 198 -16.92 -24.40 7.95
C THR A 198 -16.65 -23.59 6.69
N VAL A 199 -17.06 -24.16 5.56
CA VAL A 199 -17.11 -23.64 4.17
C VAL A 199 -16.02 -24.25 3.28
N ASN A 200 -16.32 -25.45 2.75
CA ASN A 200 -15.70 -26.15 1.61
C ASN A 200 -14.15 -26.36 1.64
N ILE A 201 -13.71 -27.58 1.38
CA ILE A 201 -12.43 -28.15 1.85
C ILE A 201 -11.18 -27.65 1.08
N ASN A 202 -11.23 -26.54 0.34
CA ASN A 202 -10.08 -26.02 -0.44
C ASN A 202 -9.69 -24.56 -0.14
N PHE A 203 -10.18 -23.94 0.94
CA PHE A 203 -10.09 -22.48 1.09
C PHE A 203 -9.33 -21.99 2.33
N ILE A 204 -8.12 -21.48 2.13
CA ILE A 204 -7.46 -20.44 2.97
C ILE A 204 -8.23 -19.09 2.91
N PHE A 205 -9.22 -19.00 2.00
CA PHE A 205 -10.01 -17.83 1.59
C PHE A 205 -10.88 -17.12 2.65
N PRO A 206 -11.54 -17.77 3.63
CA PRO A 206 -12.52 -17.06 4.47
C PRO A 206 -11.87 -16.10 5.48
N LEU A 207 -10.68 -16.44 5.98
CA LEU A 207 -10.01 -15.70 7.04
C LEU A 207 -9.16 -14.53 6.53
N SER A 208 -8.50 -14.69 5.38
CA SER A 208 -7.88 -13.56 4.68
C SER A 208 -8.95 -12.53 4.29
N GLN A 209 -10.12 -12.96 3.83
CA GLN A 209 -11.25 -12.08 3.53
C GLN A 209 -11.80 -11.34 4.77
N VAL A 210 -11.88 -12.02 5.91
CA VAL A 210 -12.21 -11.38 7.19
C VAL A 210 -11.21 -10.31 7.55
N PHE A 211 -9.91 -10.65 7.49
CA PHE A 211 -8.85 -9.72 7.82
C PHE A 211 -8.89 -8.51 6.89
N GLU A 212 -9.13 -8.75 5.61
CA GLU A 212 -9.33 -7.71 4.60
C GLU A 212 -10.54 -6.82 4.89
N GLY A 213 -11.66 -7.39 5.37
CA GLY A 213 -12.82 -6.65 5.85
C GLY A 213 -12.49 -5.74 7.05
N LEU A 214 -11.64 -6.20 7.98
CA LEU A 214 -11.15 -5.39 9.09
C LEU A 214 -10.25 -4.24 8.63
N LEU A 215 -9.32 -4.52 7.71
CA LEU A 215 -8.42 -3.50 7.14
C LEU A 215 -9.19 -2.41 6.38
N LEU A 216 -10.21 -2.80 5.61
CA LEU A 216 -11.10 -1.86 4.93
C LEU A 216 -11.72 -0.86 5.92
N ARG A 217 -12.20 -1.34 7.07
CA ARG A 217 -12.75 -0.48 8.12
C ARG A 217 -11.71 0.43 8.76
N MET A 218 -10.49 -0.07 8.97
CA MET A 218 -9.37 0.76 9.44
C MET A 218 -9.12 1.96 8.53
N GLY A 219 -9.26 1.75 7.22
CA GLY A 219 -9.06 2.76 6.20
C GLY A 219 -10.23 3.72 5.99
N GLU A 220 -11.40 3.49 6.59
CA GLU A 220 -12.58 4.36 6.40
C GLU A 220 -12.44 5.72 7.12
N LYS A 221 -12.87 6.79 6.43
CA LYS A 221 -12.90 8.18 6.91
C LYS A 221 -13.58 8.30 8.30
N GLY A 222 -12.84 8.86 9.27
CA GLY A 222 -13.21 8.93 10.68
C GLY A 222 -12.35 8.02 11.57
N ASN A 223 -11.61 7.10 10.95
CA ASN A 223 -10.52 6.36 11.55
C ASN A 223 -9.18 6.91 11.05
N ASP A 224 -8.15 6.89 11.90
CA ASP A 224 -6.83 7.47 11.64
C ASP A 224 -5.99 6.68 10.61
N GLY A 225 -6.52 5.61 10.00
CA GLY A 225 -5.79 4.67 9.13
C GLY A 225 -5.87 4.93 7.62
N GLY A 226 -6.67 5.90 7.17
CA GLY A 226 -6.99 6.09 5.74
C GLY A 226 -5.77 6.22 4.82
N GLN A 227 -4.73 6.94 5.25
CA GLN A 227 -3.54 7.22 4.43
C GLN A 227 -2.74 5.98 3.99
N PHE A 228 -2.99 4.83 4.62
CA PHE A 228 -2.29 3.57 4.37
C PHE A 228 -3.09 2.59 3.49
N PHE A 229 -4.24 3.02 2.97
CA PHE A 229 -5.18 2.14 2.28
C PHE A 229 -5.45 2.55 0.83
N THR A 230 -5.26 1.61 -0.09
CA THR A 230 -5.66 1.76 -1.50
C THR A 230 -7.01 1.06 -1.72
N PRO A 231 -8.00 1.70 -2.36
CA PRO A 231 -9.29 1.08 -2.64
C PRO A 231 -9.11 -0.25 -3.41
N ARG A 232 -9.79 -1.31 -2.97
CA ARG A 232 -9.67 -2.66 -3.56
C ARG A 232 -9.93 -2.72 -5.07
N PRO A 233 -10.93 -2.00 -5.63
CA PRO A 233 -11.11 -1.96 -7.08
C PRO A 233 -9.87 -1.42 -7.82
N ILE A 234 -9.15 -0.46 -7.24
CA ILE A 234 -7.91 0.08 -7.82
C ILE A 234 -6.81 -0.97 -7.80
N ILE A 235 -6.61 -1.65 -6.67
CA ILE A 235 -5.64 -2.74 -6.53
C ILE A 235 -5.93 -3.83 -7.58
N GLN A 236 -7.19 -4.28 -7.67
CA GLN A 236 -7.63 -5.32 -8.61
C GLN A 236 -7.38 -4.92 -10.06
N VAL A 237 -7.75 -3.70 -10.44
CA VAL A 237 -7.53 -3.17 -11.79
C VAL A 237 -6.05 -3.13 -12.11
N MET A 238 -5.22 -2.55 -11.23
CA MET A 238 -3.78 -2.43 -11.46
C MET A 238 -3.10 -3.80 -11.61
N VAL A 239 -3.40 -4.76 -10.73
CA VAL A 239 -2.86 -6.12 -10.82
C VAL A 239 -3.30 -6.80 -12.10
N LYS A 240 -4.57 -6.66 -12.50
CA LYS A 240 -5.11 -7.25 -13.74
C LYS A 240 -4.51 -6.64 -15.01
N VAL A 241 -4.18 -5.35 -14.98
CA VAL A 241 -3.52 -4.63 -16.09
C VAL A 241 -2.05 -5.02 -16.22
N ILE A 242 -1.32 -5.06 -15.10
CA ILE A 242 0.11 -5.43 -15.08
C ILE A 242 0.32 -6.93 -15.32
N ASP A 243 -0.64 -7.74 -14.89
CA ASP A 243 -0.72 -9.18 -15.10
C ASP A 243 0.58 -9.92 -14.69
N PRO A 244 0.98 -9.85 -13.40
CA PRO A 244 2.18 -10.52 -12.92
C PRO A 244 2.09 -12.04 -13.11
N LYS A 245 3.23 -12.67 -13.40
CA LYS A 245 3.36 -14.09 -13.71
C LYS A 245 4.17 -14.83 -12.66
N ILE A 246 3.86 -16.12 -12.48
CA ILE A 246 4.65 -17.01 -11.62
C ILE A 246 6.09 -17.04 -12.15
N GLY A 247 7.05 -16.86 -11.24
CA GLY A 247 8.48 -16.74 -11.55
C GLY A 247 8.98 -15.29 -11.69
N GLU A 248 8.10 -14.30 -11.79
CA GLU A 248 8.46 -12.87 -11.69
C GLU A 248 8.51 -12.43 -10.22
N THR A 249 9.30 -11.38 -9.93
CA THR A 249 9.29 -10.71 -8.62
C THR A 249 8.36 -9.49 -8.62
N VAL A 250 7.57 -9.33 -7.57
CA VAL A 250 6.62 -8.23 -7.37
C VAL A 250 7.03 -7.40 -6.15
N TYR A 251 7.20 -6.10 -6.35
CA TYR A 251 7.69 -5.17 -5.34
C TYR A 251 6.74 -4.00 -5.08
N ASP A 252 6.52 -3.72 -3.79
CA ASP A 252 5.82 -2.52 -3.32
C ASP A 252 6.70 -1.72 -2.34
N PRO A 253 7.33 -0.61 -2.77
CA PRO A 253 8.17 0.23 -1.92
C PRO A 253 7.42 1.08 -0.88
N GLY A 254 6.08 1.09 -0.93
CA GLY A 254 5.20 1.75 0.02
C GLY A 254 4.04 0.82 0.37
N LEU A 255 4.39 -0.32 0.97
CA LEU A 255 3.56 -1.52 1.09
C LEU A 255 2.18 -1.28 1.72
N GLY A 256 2.09 -0.37 2.69
CA GLY A 256 0.89 -0.19 3.49
C GLY A 256 0.50 -1.52 4.13
N THR A 257 -0.78 -1.88 4.05
CA THR A 257 -1.28 -3.16 4.59
C THR A 257 -0.99 -4.39 3.71
N GLY A 258 -0.22 -4.26 2.64
CA GLY A 258 0.17 -5.36 1.76
C GLY A 258 -0.84 -5.72 0.67
N GLY A 259 -1.81 -4.85 0.39
CA GLY A 259 -2.92 -5.14 -0.52
C GLY A 259 -2.50 -5.50 -1.96
N PHE A 260 -1.49 -4.83 -2.52
CA PHE A 260 -1.00 -5.14 -3.88
C PHE A 260 -0.33 -6.52 -3.97
N LEU A 261 0.50 -6.87 -2.99
CA LEU A 261 1.20 -8.16 -2.98
C LEU A 261 0.20 -9.32 -2.74
N ALA A 262 -0.73 -9.14 -1.79
CA ALA A 262 -1.81 -10.10 -1.54
C ALA A 262 -2.68 -10.33 -2.79
N GLN A 263 -3.14 -9.25 -3.45
CA GLN A 263 -3.93 -9.38 -4.67
C GLN A 263 -3.13 -10.00 -5.83
N SER A 264 -1.82 -9.74 -5.90
CA SER A 264 -0.94 -10.35 -6.90
C SER A 264 -0.80 -11.86 -6.68
N TYR A 265 -0.71 -12.32 -5.43
CA TYR A 265 -0.75 -13.76 -5.07
C TYR A 265 -2.05 -14.42 -5.55
N GLU A 266 -3.19 -13.81 -5.24
CA GLU A 266 -4.50 -14.28 -5.68
C GLU A 266 -4.61 -14.34 -7.21
N HIS A 267 -4.10 -13.31 -7.90
CA HIS A 267 -4.10 -13.25 -9.36
C HIS A 267 -3.24 -14.35 -9.98
N MET A 268 -2.04 -14.59 -9.45
CA MET A 268 -1.10 -15.58 -9.97
C MET A 268 -1.51 -17.02 -9.68
N ARG A 269 -2.10 -17.30 -8.50
CA ARG A 269 -2.60 -18.64 -8.18
C ARG A 269 -3.90 -18.98 -8.91
N GLY A 270 -4.73 -17.96 -9.19
CA GLY A 270 -6.04 -18.14 -9.79
C GLY A 270 -7.05 -18.79 -8.85
N LYS A 271 -8.30 -18.92 -9.31
CA LYS A 271 -9.34 -19.58 -8.51
C LYS A 271 -9.03 -21.07 -8.39
N ASP A 272 -9.08 -21.62 -7.18
CA ASP A 272 -8.83 -23.03 -6.90
C ASP A 272 -7.47 -23.52 -7.44
N ASN A 273 -6.44 -22.66 -7.38
CA ASN A 273 -5.09 -22.91 -7.89
C ASN A 273 -5.02 -23.23 -9.40
N CYS A 274 -6.02 -22.80 -10.19
CA CYS A 274 -6.11 -23.15 -11.62
C CYS A 274 -4.96 -22.63 -12.50
N LYS A 275 -4.14 -21.67 -12.00
CA LYS A 275 -2.95 -21.16 -12.69
C LYS A 275 -1.64 -21.80 -12.21
N ILE A 276 -1.69 -22.65 -11.18
CA ILE A 276 -0.54 -23.45 -10.74
C ILE A 276 -0.42 -24.63 -11.71
N THR A 277 0.63 -24.65 -12.52
CA THR A 277 0.80 -25.65 -13.59
C THR A 277 1.89 -26.67 -13.28
N LYS A 278 2.89 -26.29 -12.48
CA LYS A 278 4.00 -27.14 -12.07
C LYS A 278 3.98 -27.38 -10.56
N PRO A 279 4.54 -28.50 -10.06
CA PRO A 279 4.65 -28.75 -8.63
C PRO A 279 5.42 -27.66 -7.86
N GLU A 280 6.42 -27.05 -8.50
CA GLU A 280 7.28 -26.01 -7.93
C GLU A 280 6.65 -24.60 -7.90
N ASP A 281 5.65 -24.34 -8.77
CA ASP A 281 5.03 -23.01 -8.96
C ASP A 281 4.51 -22.45 -7.64
N LEU A 282 3.85 -23.29 -6.82
CA LEU A 282 3.30 -22.87 -5.55
C LEU A 282 4.39 -22.53 -4.53
N GLY A 283 5.51 -23.27 -4.52
CA GLY A 283 6.65 -22.98 -3.65
C GLY A 283 7.31 -21.65 -4.02
N ILE A 284 7.55 -21.43 -5.32
CA ILE A 284 8.09 -20.16 -5.84
C ILE A 284 7.19 -19.01 -5.45
N LEU A 285 5.89 -19.13 -5.73
CA LEU A 285 4.92 -18.08 -5.47
C LEU A 285 4.86 -17.72 -3.98
N LYS A 286 4.90 -18.70 -3.08
CA LYS A 286 4.82 -18.49 -1.64
C LYS A 286 6.09 -17.93 -1.00
N ARG A 287 7.27 -18.14 -1.62
CA ARG A 287 8.57 -17.91 -0.97
C ARG A 287 9.55 -17.02 -1.71
N HIS A 288 9.37 -16.76 -3.00
CA HIS A 288 10.39 -16.10 -3.84
C HIS A 288 9.82 -14.99 -4.74
N THR A 289 8.55 -14.60 -4.54
CA THR A 289 7.86 -13.67 -5.45
C THR A 289 7.63 -12.28 -4.85
N PHE A 290 7.33 -12.15 -3.55
CA PHE A 290 6.80 -10.90 -2.99
C PHE A 290 7.80 -10.17 -2.11
N TYR A 291 7.95 -8.87 -2.40
CA TYR A 291 8.88 -7.97 -1.73
C TYR A 291 8.20 -6.65 -1.39
N GLY A 292 8.46 -6.10 -0.20
CA GLY A 292 7.87 -4.82 0.18
C GLY A 292 8.70 -4.04 1.17
N ARG A 293 8.43 -2.74 1.26
CA ARG A 293 8.98 -1.85 2.29
C ARG A 293 7.85 -1.10 2.98
N GLU A 294 7.87 -1.07 4.30
CA GLU A 294 6.93 -0.29 5.13
C GLU A 294 7.71 0.40 6.24
N LYS A 295 7.40 1.67 6.50
CA LYS A 295 8.09 2.50 7.49
C LYS A 295 7.36 2.60 8.81
N ASP A 296 6.04 2.44 8.80
CA ASP A 296 5.21 2.67 9.97
C ASP A 296 5.21 1.45 10.91
N ASN A 297 5.61 1.68 12.16
CA ASN A 297 5.74 0.64 13.18
C ASN A 297 4.42 -0.10 13.48
N GLN A 298 3.26 0.54 13.27
CA GLN A 298 1.95 -0.08 13.50
C GLN A 298 1.45 -0.82 12.26
N ILE A 299 1.76 -0.32 11.07
CA ILE A 299 1.31 -0.93 9.81
C ILE A 299 2.18 -2.10 9.38
N TYR A 300 3.49 -2.04 9.64
CA TYR A 300 4.44 -3.12 9.26
C TYR A 300 4.02 -4.51 9.78
N PRO A 301 3.67 -4.71 11.07
CA PRO A 301 3.21 -5.99 11.57
C PRO A 301 1.89 -6.46 10.93
N ILE A 302 0.98 -5.51 10.67
CA ILE A 302 -0.31 -5.77 10.01
C ILE A 302 -0.08 -6.26 8.57
N ALA A 303 0.86 -5.64 7.85
CA ALA A 303 1.20 -6.01 6.49
C ALA A 303 1.74 -7.45 6.43
N ILE A 304 2.69 -7.79 7.31
CA ILE A 304 3.25 -9.14 7.38
C ILE A 304 2.16 -10.17 7.69
N ALA A 305 1.34 -9.91 8.72
CA ALA A 305 0.23 -10.78 9.07
C ALA A 305 -0.70 -10.95 7.86
N ASN A 306 -1.07 -9.86 7.18
CA ASN A 306 -1.95 -9.93 6.01
C ASN A 306 -1.39 -10.85 4.91
N LEU A 307 -0.11 -10.74 4.59
CA LEU A 307 0.53 -11.52 3.53
C LEU A 307 0.56 -13.01 3.89
N VAL A 308 0.92 -13.35 5.13
CA VAL A 308 0.92 -14.75 5.59
C VAL A 308 -0.50 -15.32 5.61
N LEU A 309 -1.49 -14.53 6.03
CA LEU A 309 -2.90 -14.94 6.02
C LEU A 309 -3.44 -15.20 4.62
N HIS A 310 -2.92 -14.49 3.60
CA HIS A 310 -3.22 -14.79 2.20
C HIS A 310 -2.52 -16.06 1.69
N GLY A 311 -1.56 -16.59 2.44
CA GLY A 311 -0.82 -17.82 2.13
C GLY A 311 0.59 -17.57 1.59
N ILE A 312 1.14 -16.36 1.74
CA ILE A 312 2.54 -16.05 1.40
C ILE A 312 3.41 -16.46 2.60
N ASP A 313 4.07 -17.60 2.50
CA ASP A 313 4.82 -18.20 3.61
C ASP A 313 6.05 -17.37 4.02
N GLU A 314 6.74 -16.78 3.04
CA GLU A 314 7.93 -15.92 3.27
C GLU A 314 7.74 -14.56 2.59
N PRO A 315 7.02 -13.61 3.24
CA PRO A 315 6.89 -12.26 2.74
C PRO A 315 8.17 -11.47 3.04
N HIS A 316 8.92 -11.11 1.99
CA HIS A 316 10.15 -10.34 2.15
C HIS A 316 9.83 -8.86 2.40
N VAL A 317 9.54 -8.52 3.65
CA VAL A 317 9.20 -7.15 4.03
C VAL A 317 10.32 -6.51 4.86
N TRP A 318 10.89 -5.44 4.33
CA TRP A 318 11.86 -4.61 5.02
C TRP A 318 11.14 -3.52 5.84
N HIS A 319 11.49 -3.40 7.12
CA HIS A 319 10.98 -2.36 7.99
C HIS A 319 11.93 -1.16 7.97
N GLY A 320 11.46 -0.03 7.47
CA GLY A 320 12.26 1.18 7.42
C GLY A 320 11.75 2.20 6.42
N ASN A 321 12.42 3.34 6.35
CA ASN A 321 12.04 4.39 5.41
C ASN A 321 12.72 4.15 4.05
N THR A 322 11.91 3.84 3.03
CA THR A 322 12.38 3.60 1.65
C THR A 322 13.22 4.74 1.10
N LEU A 323 12.87 6.00 1.37
CA LEU A 323 13.49 7.16 0.74
C LEU A 323 14.82 7.58 1.42
N THR A 324 14.97 7.31 2.72
CA THR A 324 16.23 7.57 3.44
C THR A 324 17.11 6.32 3.54
N GLU A 325 16.62 5.15 3.12
CA GLU A 325 17.23 3.84 3.38
C GLU A 325 17.49 3.55 4.87
N GLY A 326 16.75 4.24 5.75
CA GLY A 326 16.87 4.08 7.20
C GLY A 326 16.22 2.77 7.65
N GLU A 327 17.03 1.75 7.92
CA GLU A 327 16.58 0.44 8.38
C GLU A 327 16.18 0.44 9.86
N THR A 328 14.97 -0.04 10.13
CA THR A 328 14.53 -0.47 11.47
C THR A 328 14.74 -1.98 11.65
N TYR A 329 14.43 -2.77 10.63
CA TYR A 329 14.67 -4.22 10.61
C TYR A 329 14.66 -4.79 9.18
N GLY A 330 15.80 -5.34 8.75
CA GLY A 330 15.96 -5.97 7.42
C GLY A 330 16.02 -7.49 7.41
N GLY A 331 15.81 -8.17 8.54
CA GLY A 331 16.03 -9.62 8.66
C GLY A 331 15.17 -10.50 7.75
N LEU A 332 13.99 -10.03 7.33
CA LEU A 332 13.12 -10.69 6.35
C LEU A 332 13.45 -10.32 4.88
N PHE A 333 14.41 -9.42 4.65
CA PHE A 333 14.72 -8.85 3.33
C PHE A 333 16.13 -9.22 2.82
N THR A 334 16.85 -10.09 3.54
CA THR A 334 18.28 -10.39 3.31
C THR A 334 18.61 -10.92 1.92
N ASN A 335 17.68 -11.60 1.25
CA ASN A 335 17.86 -12.17 -0.10
C ASN A 335 17.05 -11.43 -1.17
N ALA A 336 16.68 -10.17 -0.91
CA ALA A 336 15.95 -9.39 -1.89
C ALA A 336 16.83 -9.05 -3.10
N PRO A 337 16.29 -9.14 -4.32
CA PRO A 337 17.04 -8.75 -5.51
C PRO A 337 17.19 -7.22 -5.57
N ASP A 338 18.22 -6.76 -6.28
CA ASP A 338 18.45 -5.33 -6.51
C ASP A 338 17.35 -4.70 -7.37
N LEU A 339 16.80 -5.48 -8.32
CA LEU A 339 15.82 -5.05 -9.30
C LEU A 339 14.65 -6.03 -9.39
N TYR A 340 13.47 -5.51 -9.73
CA TYR A 340 12.21 -6.26 -9.75
C TYR A 340 11.56 -6.29 -11.14
N ASP A 341 10.86 -7.38 -11.44
CA ASP A 341 10.13 -7.54 -12.70
C ASP A 341 8.86 -6.68 -12.71
N VAL A 342 8.19 -6.58 -11.57
CA VAL A 342 6.93 -5.86 -11.41
C VAL A 342 6.98 -4.93 -10.19
N ILE A 343 6.56 -3.68 -10.38
CA ILE A 343 6.28 -2.74 -9.27
C ILE A 343 4.81 -2.35 -9.29
N LEU A 344 4.14 -2.49 -8.16
CA LEU A 344 2.74 -2.09 -7.95
C LEU A 344 2.66 -1.31 -6.66
N MET A 345 2.26 -0.03 -6.72
CA MET A 345 2.27 0.81 -5.52
C MET A 345 1.30 1.99 -5.56
N ASN A 346 0.96 2.47 -4.36
CA ASN A 346 0.30 3.75 -4.13
C ASN A 346 1.13 4.56 -3.10
N PRO A 347 2.06 5.43 -3.54
CA PRO A 347 2.87 6.23 -2.65
C PRO A 347 2.06 7.28 -1.88
N PRO A 348 2.48 7.67 -0.67
CA PRO A 348 1.78 8.66 0.16
C PRO A 348 1.50 9.98 -0.59
N PHE A 349 0.28 10.48 -0.49
CA PHE A 349 -0.14 11.74 -1.13
C PHE A 349 0.32 12.98 -0.34
N GLY A 350 0.74 14.03 -1.05
CA GLY A 350 0.94 15.37 -0.48
C GLY A 350 2.03 15.51 0.61
N GLY A 351 2.83 14.47 0.84
CA GLY A 351 3.92 14.47 1.80
C GLY A 351 5.09 15.35 1.38
N LYS A 352 5.84 15.84 2.38
CA LYS A 352 7.14 16.49 2.19
C LYS A 352 8.22 15.74 2.96
N GLU A 353 9.30 15.41 2.27
CA GLU A 353 10.47 14.78 2.86
C GLU A 353 11.56 15.79 3.24
N GLY A 354 12.28 15.48 4.32
CA GLY A 354 13.46 16.24 4.76
C GLY A 354 14.62 16.15 3.76
N LYS A 355 15.69 16.92 3.99
CA LYS A 355 16.86 16.94 3.10
C LYS A 355 17.56 15.59 2.99
N GLU A 356 17.60 14.83 4.08
CA GLU A 356 18.26 13.51 4.13
C GLU A 356 17.70 12.54 3.08
N ALA A 357 16.37 12.46 2.98
CA ALA A 357 15.67 11.61 2.01
C ALA A 357 15.92 12.02 0.54
N GLN A 358 16.46 13.22 0.30
CA GLN A 358 16.69 13.73 -1.05
C GLN A 358 18.08 13.37 -1.57
N ILE A 359 19.05 13.10 -0.68
CA ILE A 359 20.47 12.96 -1.03
C ILE A 359 20.72 11.82 -2.02
N GLY A 360 19.98 10.71 -1.92
CA GLY A 360 20.10 9.53 -2.79
C GLY A 360 19.45 9.67 -4.18
N PHE A 361 18.83 10.82 -4.49
CA PHE A 361 18.07 11.02 -5.71
C PHE A 361 18.74 12.02 -6.65
N ASP A 362 18.71 11.70 -7.94
CA ASP A 362 19.32 12.52 -8.99
C ASP A 362 18.60 13.87 -9.11
N TYR A 363 17.29 13.87 -8.87
CA TYR A 363 16.46 15.06 -8.88
C TYR A 363 15.91 15.31 -7.47
N GLN A 364 16.70 16.01 -6.67
CA GLN A 364 16.35 16.35 -5.28
C GLN A 364 15.08 17.19 -5.21
N THR A 365 14.10 16.70 -4.46
CA THR A 365 12.83 17.40 -4.22
C THR A 365 12.24 16.97 -2.89
N SER A 366 11.56 17.89 -2.20
CA SER A 366 10.81 17.52 -1.00
C SER A 366 9.54 16.71 -1.33
N ALA A 367 9.07 16.65 -2.57
CA ALA A 367 7.82 15.99 -2.91
C ALA A 367 7.94 14.45 -2.81
N THR A 368 7.28 13.85 -1.81
CA THR A 368 7.35 12.41 -1.53
C THR A 368 7.04 11.55 -2.76
N GLN A 369 5.96 11.84 -3.50
CA GLN A 369 5.58 11.05 -4.69
C GLN A 369 6.58 11.14 -5.85
N ALA A 370 7.26 12.28 -6.01
CA ALA A 370 8.30 12.42 -7.02
C ALA A 370 9.56 11.58 -6.67
N LEU A 371 9.92 11.50 -5.38
CA LEU A 371 11.00 10.63 -4.91
C LEU A 371 10.63 9.15 -5.07
N PHE A 372 9.40 8.75 -4.75
CA PHE A 372 8.94 7.38 -4.97
C PHE A 372 8.90 6.98 -6.45
N LEU A 373 8.53 7.90 -7.35
CA LEU A 373 8.60 7.64 -8.80
C LEU A 373 10.06 7.41 -9.24
N GLN A 374 11.01 8.23 -8.75
CA GLN A 374 12.43 8.00 -9.00
C GLN A 374 12.91 6.65 -8.43
N HIS A 375 12.45 6.27 -7.22
CA HIS A 375 12.77 4.98 -6.61
C HIS A 375 12.26 3.81 -7.44
N ALA A 376 11.02 3.88 -7.92
CA ALA A 376 10.43 2.86 -8.79
C ALA A 376 11.21 2.72 -10.10
N LEU A 377 11.60 3.82 -10.73
CA LEU A 377 12.43 3.83 -11.94
C LEU A 377 13.79 3.15 -11.71
N LYS A 378 14.44 3.42 -10.58
CA LYS A 378 15.71 2.79 -10.20
C LYS A 378 15.56 1.30 -9.91
N SER A 379 14.45 0.89 -9.27
CA SER A 379 14.21 -0.47 -8.80
C SER A 379 13.69 -1.45 -9.87
N LEU A 380 13.27 -0.98 -11.05
CA LEU A 380 12.79 -1.86 -12.13
C LEU A 380 13.94 -2.52 -12.90
N LYS A 381 13.79 -3.81 -13.20
CA LYS A 381 14.60 -4.51 -14.22
C LYS A 381 14.37 -3.92 -15.62
N PRO A 382 15.31 -4.11 -16.56
CA PRO A 382 15.01 -3.94 -17.98
C PRO A 382 13.79 -4.79 -18.38
N ASN A 383 12.87 -4.23 -19.15
CA ASN A 383 11.55 -4.81 -19.49
C ASN A 383 10.58 -5.00 -18.30
N GLY A 384 10.97 -4.55 -17.09
CA GLY A 384 10.09 -4.56 -15.92
C GLY A 384 8.92 -3.60 -16.09
N ARG A 385 7.79 -3.92 -15.46
CA ARG A 385 6.51 -3.23 -15.63
C ARG A 385 6.08 -2.58 -14.31
N CYS A 386 5.58 -1.36 -14.36
CA CYS A 386 5.14 -0.62 -13.18
C CYS A 386 3.71 -0.12 -13.33
N GLY A 387 2.91 -0.33 -12.28
CA GLY A 387 1.65 0.38 -12.06
C GLY A 387 1.77 1.23 -10.80
N ILE A 388 1.64 2.55 -10.96
CA ILE A 388 1.80 3.51 -9.85
C ILE A 388 0.62 4.49 -9.80
N VAL A 389 0.09 4.71 -8.60
CA VAL A 389 -0.89 5.79 -8.36
C VAL A 389 -0.13 7.09 -8.09
N LEU A 390 -0.51 8.18 -8.76
CA LEU A 390 0.10 9.51 -8.55
C LEU A 390 -0.98 10.59 -8.46
N ASP A 391 -0.72 11.64 -7.70
CA ASP A 391 -1.56 12.84 -7.76
C ASP A 391 -1.47 13.53 -9.13
N GLU A 392 -2.49 14.32 -9.47
CA GLU A 392 -2.50 15.07 -10.73
C GLU A 392 -1.36 16.10 -10.80
N GLY A 393 -0.88 16.60 -9.65
CA GLY A 393 0.22 17.56 -9.55
C GLY A 393 1.53 17.05 -10.13
N ILE A 394 1.87 15.78 -9.91
CA ILE A 394 3.05 15.15 -10.52
C ILE A 394 2.96 15.20 -12.05
N LEU A 395 1.77 14.98 -12.63
CA LEU A 395 1.57 14.97 -14.08
C LEU A 395 1.76 16.35 -14.72
N PHE A 396 1.12 17.41 -14.19
CA PHE A 396 1.06 18.70 -14.89
C PHE A 396 2.12 19.72 -14.50
N ARG A 397 2.77 19.61 -13.34
CA ARG A 397 3.72 20.66 -12.92
C ARG A 397 4.96 20.66 -13.81
N THR A 398 5.20 21.79 -14.45
CA THR A 398 6.36 22.04 -15.32
C THR A 398 7.21 23.22 -14.83
N ASN A 399 6.80 23.87 -13.74
CA ASN A 399 7.51 24.97 -13.10
C ASN A 399 8.54 24.52 -12.04
N GLU A 400 8.59 23.23 -11.72
CA GLU A 400 9.53 22.63 -10.77
C GLU A 400 10.54 21.75 -11.51
N ALA A 401 11.82 22.14 -11.51
CA ALA A 401 12.87 21.46 -12.28
C ALA A 401 12.97 19.96 -11.98
N ALA A 402 12.82 19.56 -10.71
CA ALA A 402 12.87 18.14 -10.33
C ALA A 402 11.69 17.33 -10.89
N PHE A 403 10.51 17.93 -11.02
CA PHE A 403 9.33 17.27 -11.60
C PHE A 403 9.52 17.06 -13.10
N VAL A 404 9.98 18.09 -13.80
CA VAL A 404 10.29 18.01 -15.24
C VAL A 404 11.39 16.98 -15.48
N ALA A 405 12.48 17.02 -14.72
CA ALA A 405 13.59 16.09 -14.87
C ALA A 405 13.19 14.64 -14.59
N THR A 406 12.37 14.40 -13.55
CA THR A 406 11.83 13.06 -13.25
C THR A 406 10.94 12.55 -14.38
N LYS A 407 10.03 13.38 -14.91
CA LYS A 407 9.17 13.02 -16.05
C LYS A 407 9.97 12.84 -17.34
N ARG A 408 11.02 13.62 -17.55
CA ARG A 408 11.94 13.44 -18.67
C ARG A 408 12.62 12.08 -18.60
N ASN A 409 13.20 11.74 -17.46
CA ASN A 409 13.81 10.44 -17.24
C ASN A 409 12.80 9.30 -17.47
N LEU A 410 11.57 9.43 -16.97
CA LEU A 410 10.48 8.48 -17.20
C LEU A 410 10.20 8.30 -18.70
N LEU A 411 9.99 9.38 -19.47
CA LEU A 411 9.63 9.29 -20.89
C LEU A 411 10.80 8.89 -21.81
N GLU A 412 12.05 9.08 -21.37
CA GLU A 412 13.24 8.70 -22.14
C GLU A 412 13.66 7.25 -21.90
N ASN A 413 13.47 6.73 -20.69
CA ASN A 413 13.95 5.40 -20.31
C ASN A 413 12.82 4.37 -20.13
N CYS A 414 11.57 4.82 -20.18
CA CYS A 414 10.40 3.96 -20.08
C CYS A 414 9.36 4.31 -21.14
N ASN A 415 8.59 3.30 -21.52
CA ASN A 415 7.42 3.42 -22.36
C ASN A 415 6.21 3.55 -21.44
N VAL A 416 5.75 4.78 -21.21
CA VAL A 416 4.49 5.07 -20.54
C VAL A 416 3.38 4.81 -21.55
N TRP A 417 2.73 3.65 -21.46
CA TRP A 417 1.79 3.21 -22.47
C TRP A 417 0.33 3.45 -22.08
N CYS A 418 0.04 3.72 -20.80
CA CYS A 418 -1.32 4.06 -20.35
C CYS A 418 -1.34 5.00 -19.14
N ILE A 419 -2.26 5.96 -19.15
CA ILE A 419 -2.61 6.78 -17.98
C ILE A 419 -4.14 6.75 -17.78
N ILE A 420 -4.58 6.39 -16.58
CA ILE A 420 -6.00 6.42 -16.19
C ILE A 420 -6.25 7.61 -15.26
N SER A 421 -7.12 8.53 -15.65
CA SER A 421 -7.60 9.64 -14.82
C SER A 421 -8.75 9.14 -13.94
N LEU A 422 -8.55 9.10 -12.62
CA LEU A 422 -9.52 8.53 -11.69
C LEU A 422 -10.60 9.53 -11.26
N PRO A 423 -11.79 9.04 -10.83
CA PRO A 423 -12.79 9.88 -10.18
C PRO A 423 -12.23 10.59 -8.95
N ALA A 424 -12.60 11.86 -8.74
CA ALA A 424 -12.13 12.64 -7.58
C ALA A 424 -12.50 12.01 -6.22
N GLY A 425 -13.60 11.26 -6.16
CA GLY A 425 -14.07 10.58 -4.95
C GLY A 425 -13.32 9.29 -4.58
N THR A 426 -12.38 8.83 -5.42
CA THR A 426 -11.76 7.50 -5.31
C THR A 426 -11.05 7.27 -3.97
N PHE A 427 -10.25 8.23 -3.53
CA PHE A 427 -9.46 8.12 -2.30
C PHE A 427 -10.08 8.84 -1.10
N VAL A 428 -11.26 9.47 -1.25
CA VAL A 428 -11.90 10.25 -0.18
C VAL A 428 -12.22 9.40 1.04
N ALA A 429 -12.62 8.14 0.81
CA ALA A 429 -12.85 7.19 1.89
C ALA A 429 -11.57 6.82 2.64
N ALA A 430 -10.43 6.81 1.95
CA ALA A 430 -9.08 6.58 2.46
C ALA A 430 -8.38 7.89 2.91
N GLY A 431 -9.15 8.94 3.23
CA GLY A 431 -8.60 10.21 3.71
C GLY A 431 -7.93 11.10 2.65
N GLY A 432 -7.85 10.67 1.39
CA GLY A 432 -7.28 11.44 0.28
C GLY A 432 -8.32 12.32 -0.43
N GLY A 433 -8.14 13.64 -0.41
CA GLY A 433 -8.98 14.60 -1.15
C GLY A 433 -8.46 14.96 -2.55
N VAL A 434 -7.39 14.31 -3.01
CA VAL A 434 -6.67 14.66 -4.23
C VAL A 434 -7.21 13.91 -5.45
N LYS A 435 -7.24 14.59 -6.60
CA LYS A 435 -7.46 13.93 -7.89
C LYS A 435 -6.20 13.11 -8.22
N ALA A 436 -6.38 11.82 -8.43
CA ALA A 436 -5.31 10.86 -8.65
C ALA A 436 -5.41 10.22 -10.03
N ASN A 437 -4.31 9.63 -10.46
CA ASN A 437 -4.17 8.96 -11.74
C ASN A 437 -3.41 7.65 -11.53
N ILE A 438 -3.62 6.68 -12.41
CA ILE A 438 -2.79 5.47 -12.47
C ILE A 438 -1.93 5.57 -13.71
N LEU A 439 -0.61 5.43 -13.55
CA LEU A 439 0.33 5.36 -14.66
C LEU A 439 0.80 3.92 -14.80
N PHE A 440 0.83 3.45 -16.04
CA PHE A 440 1.43 2.19 -16.40
C PHE A 440 2.58 2.39 -17.37
N PHE A 441 3.74 1.83 -17.06
CA PHE A 441 4.92 1.95 -17.90
C PHE A 441 5.81 0.71 -17.84
N THR A 442 6.61 0.54 -18.88
CA THR A 442 7.60 -0.54 -19.01
C THR A 442 9.00 0.07 -19.21
N LYS A 443 9.99 -0.39 -18.46
CA LYS A 443 11.37 0.11 -18.56
C LYS A 443 12.10 -0.46 -19.77
N GLY A 444 12.86 0.36 -20.48
CA GLY A 444 13.68 -0.05 -21.62
C GLY A 444 13.54 0.91 -22.80
N GLU A 445 12.37 0.91 -23.43
CA GLU A 445 12.10 1.75 -24.60
C GLU A 445 11.57 3.13 -24.22
N PRO A 446 11.90 4.20 -24.97
CA PRO A 446 11.33 5.53 -24.74
C PRO A 446 9.83 5.58 -25.05
N THR A 447 9.13 6.53 -24.43
CA THR A 447 7.71 6.77 -24.69
C THR A 447 7.50 7.49 -26.02
N GLU A 448 6.79 6.83 -26.94
CA GLU A 448 6.33 7.45 -28.19
C GLU A 448 4.89 7.96 -28.10
N LYS A 449 3.99 7.13 -27.58
CA LYS A 449 2.54 7.40 -27.50
C LYS A 449 2.00 6.96 -26.15
N ILE A 450 1.09 7.76 -25.60
CA ILE A 450 0.40 7.46 -24.34
C ILE A 450 -1.09 7.31 -24.64
N TRP A 451 -1.69 6.19 -24.23
CA TRP A 451 -3.14 5.99 -24.27
C TRP A 451 -3.77 6.45 -22.96
N TYR A 452 -4.68 7.42 -23.03
CA TYR A 452 -5.39 7.95 -21.88
C TYR A 452 -6.76 7.31 -21.75
N TYR A 453 -7.19 7.07 -20.51
CA TYR A 453 -8.55 6.66 -20.20
C TYR A 453 -9.11 7.52 -19.06
N ASP A 454 -10.26 8.14 -19.27
CA ASP A 454 -10.83 9.13 -18.36
C ASP A 454 -12.11 8.62 -17.66
N LEU A 455 -12.01 8.55 -16.34
CA LEU A 455 -13.11 8.24 -15.43
C LEU A 455 -13.48 9.44 -14.55
N SER A 456 -12.90 10.62 -14.79
CA SER A 456 -13.05 11.77 -13.89
C SER A 456 -14.47 12.33 -13.80
N ASP A 457 -15.33 12.03 -14.77
CA ASP A 457 -16.76 12.38 -14.80
C ASP A 457 -17.61 11.53 -13.84
N ILE A 458 -17.12 10.36 -13.42
CA ILE A 458 -17.86 9.45 -12.56
C ILE A 458 -17.93 10.00 -11.14
N LYS A 459 -19.14 9.99 -10.55
CA LYS A 459 -19.35 10.39 -9.15
C LYS A 459 -19.16 9.21 -8.21
N VAL A 460 -18.03 9.20 -7.50
CA VAL A 460 -17.73 8.23 -6.44
C VAL A 460 -18.03 8.83 -5.07
N GLY A 461 -18.73 8.07 -4.22
CA GLY A 461 -19.02 8.44 -2.84
C GLY A 461 -19.51 7.25 -2.02
N LYS A 462 -19.86 7.46 -0.75
CA LYS A 462 -20.25 6.36 0.16
C LYS A 462 -21.44 5.53 -0.33
N ARG A 463 -22.40 6.16 -1.03
CA ARG A 463 -23.57 5.49 -1.61
C ARG A 463 -23.34 4.95 -3.02
N THR A 464 -22.31 5.44 -3.69
CA THR A 464 -21.93 5.08 -5.07
C THR A 464 -20.43 4.78 -5.10
N PRO A 465 -20.00 3.65 -4.49
CA PRO A 465 -18.60 3.30 -4.43
C PRO A 465 -18.04 3.01 -5.83
N LEU A 466 -16.72 3.17 -5.98
CA LEU A 466 -16.03 2.70 -7.17
C LEU A 466 -16.08 1.17 -7.24
N THR A 467 -16.28 0.59 -8.42
CA THR A 467 -16.30 -0.86 -8.63
C THR A 467 -15.52 -1.25 -9.89
N GLU A 468 -15.12 -2.52 -10.00
CA GLU A 468 -14.44 -3.02 -11.21
C GLU A 468 -15.31 -2.90 -12.46
N ALA A 469 -16.64 -2.94 -12.33
CA ALA A 469 -17.58 -2.81 -13.45
C ALA A 469 -17.38 -1.51 -14.25
N GLN A 470 -16.94 -0.43 -13.58
CA GLN A 470 -16.65 0.85 -14.23
C GLN A 470 -15.41 0.81 -15.15
N PHE A 471 -14.61 -0.27 -15.08
CA PHE A 471 -13.44 -0.51 -15.90
C PHE A 471 -13.69 -1.55 -17.01
N GLU A 472 -14.91 -2.08 -17.17
CA GLU A 472 -15.20 -3.11 -18.18
C GLU A 472 -14.88 -2.66 -19.61
N GLU A 473 -15.28 -1.44 -19.98
CA GLU A 473 -14.93 -0.87 -21.28
C GLU A 473 -13.41 -0.68 -21.43
N PHE A 474 -12.74 -0.19 -20.39
CA PHE A 474 -11.29 -0.07 -20.37
C PHE A 474 -10.61 -1.41 -20.68
N PHE A 475 -11.01 -2.50 -20.02
CA PHE A 475 -10.44 -3.82 -20.27
C PHE A 475 -10.75 -4.36 -21.68
N ARG A 476 -11.93 -4.04 -22.23
CA ARG A 476 -12.29 -4.39 -23.61
C ARG A 476 -11.38 -3.68 -24.63
N LEU A 477 -11.02 -2.43 -24.37
CA LEU A 477 -10.19 -1.61 -25.26
C LEU A 477 -8.69 -1.81 -25.04
N LEU A 478 -8.25 -2.22 -23.85
CA LEU A 478 -6.84 -2.33 -23.46
C LEU A 478 -5.96 -3.12 -24.46
N PRO A 479 -6.38 -4.26 -25.04
CA PRO A 479 -5.55 -5.01 -25.99
C PRO A 479 -5.22 -4.21 -27.26
N THR A 480 -6.17 -3.41 -27.76
CA THR A 480 -6.00 -2.60 -28.97
C THR A 480 -5.61 -1.15 -28.68
N LYS A 481 -5.78 -0.69 -27.43
CA LYS A 481 -5.66 0.72 -27.01
C LYS A 481 -6.49 1.63 -27.92
N GLY A 482 -7.70 1.17 -28.27
CA GLY A 482 -8.60 1.90 -29.16
C GLY A 482 -9.19 3.13 -28.50
N ASP A 483 -9.40 4.19 -29.29
CA ASP A 483 -10.02 5.43 -28.84
C ASP A 483 -11.55 5.28 -28.64
N SER A 484 -12.12 6.07 -27.74
CA SER A 484 -13.55 6.12 -27.39
C SER A 484 -13.95 7.50 -26.84
N GLU A 485 -15.20 7.66 -26.38
CA GLU A 485 -15.59 8.88 -25.65
C GLU A 485 -14.79 9.09 -24.34
N ARG A 486 -14.23 8.01 -23.78
CA ARG A 486 -13.43 8.02 -22.55
C ARG A 486 -11.95 7.83 -22.82
N SER A 487 -11.52 7.55 -24.05
CA SER A 487 -10.11 7.19 -24.30
C SER A 487 -9.57 7.76 -25.60
N TRP A 488 -8.30 8.17 -25.57
CA TRP A 488 -7.63 8.75 -26.72
C TRP A 488 -6.12 8.56 -26.62
N THR A 489 -5.45 8.61 -27.76
CA THR A 489 -4.00 8.50 -27.83
C THR A 489 -3.33 9.86 -28.04
N VAL A 490 -2.27 10.12 -27.28
CA VAL A 490 -1.42 11.30 -27.46
C VAL A 490 -0.05 10.87 -28.01
N ASP A 491 0.37 11.50 -29.10
CA ASP A 491 1.69 11.31 -29.70
C ASP A 491 2.74 12.21 -29.04
N ILE A 492 3.52 11.64 -28.11
CA ILE A 492 4.56 12.33 -27.36
C ILE A 492 5.78 12.60 -28.23
N SER A 493 6.15 11.70 -29.13
CA SER A 493 7.24 11.91 -30.09
C SER A 493 6.97 13.13 -30.97
N ASN A 494 5.75 13.28 -31.47
CA ASN A 494 5.35 14.44 -32.25
C ASN A 494 5.31 15.72 -31.38
N ARG A 495 4.85 15.65 -30.13
CA ARG A 495 4.91 16.79 -29.19
C ARG A 495 6.35 17.26 -28.95
N LYS A 496 7.29 16.32 -28.72
CA LYS A 496 8.72 16.62 -28.57
C LYS A 496 9.26 17.32 -29.81
N ARG A 497 9.04 16.75 -31.00
CA ARG A 497 9.48 17.36 -32.27
C ARG A 497 8.93 18.76 -32.48
N GLN A 498 7.65 19.00 -32.23
CA GLN A 498 7.04 20.32 -32.35
C GLN A 498 7.60 21.33 -31.34
N ALA A 499 7.96 20.88 -30.14
CA ALA A 499 8.62 21.73 -29.16
C ALA A 499 10.04 22.08 -29.61
N ASP A 500 10.81 21.11 -30.11
CA ASP A 500 12.16 21.34 -30.63
C ASP A 500 12.16 22.32 -31.81
N GLU A 501 11.24 22.17 -32.77
CA GLU A 501 11.07 23.09 -33.91
C GLU A 501 10.77 24.53 -33.45
N LYS A 502 9.98 24.69 -32.38
CA LYS A 502 9.63 26.01 -31.83
C LYS A 502 10.72 26.59 -30.95
N SER A 503 11.44 25.78 -30.19
CA SER A 503 12.46 26.24 -29.24
C SER A 503 13.83 26.45 -29.89
N ALA A 504 14.15 25.76 -30.99
CA ALA A 504 15.40 25.92 -31.74
C ALA A 504 15.72 27.37 -32.16
N PRO A 505 14.82 28.14 -32.80
CA PRO A 505 15.13 29.52 -33.20
C PRO A 505 15.37 30.44 -31.99
N LEU A 506 14.59 30.26 -30.92
CA LEU A 506 14.76 31.02 -29.68
C LEU A 506 16.12 30.71 -29.01
N LYS A 507 16.53 29.44 -29.00
CA LYS A 507 17.84 29.01 -28.49
C LYS A 507 18.99 29.60 -29.32
N GLN A 508 18.86 29.62 -30.65
CA GLN A 508 19.86 30.21 -31.55
C GLN A 508 19.97 31.73 -31.35
N GLN A 509 18.84 32.44 -31.29
CA GLN A 509 18.83 33.88 -31.05
C GLN A 509 19.41 34.23 -29.67
N ALA A 510 19.07 33.48 -28.62
CA ALA A 510 19.64 33.68 -27.30
C ALA A 510 21.17 33.45 -27.29
N ALA A 511 21.66 32.42 -27.97
CA ALA A 511 23.08 32.14 -28.07
C ALA A 511 23.84 33.26 -28.83
N ALA A 512 23.24 33.84 -29.86
CA ALA A 512 23.80 34.98 -30.58
C ALA A 512 23.91 36.23 -29.68
N LEU A 513 22.83 36.58 -28.96
CA LEU A 513 22.83 37.70 -28.03
C LEU A 513 23.84 37.51 -26.88
N GLU A 514 24.04 36.29 -26.39
CA GLU A 514 25.07 36.00 -25.39
C GLU A 514 26.49 36.17 -25.93
N ALA A 515 26.73 35.78 -27.17
CA ALA A 515 28.02 36.00 -27.82
C ALA A 515 28.31 37.50 -27.96
N GLU A 516 27.33 38.29 -28.42
CA GLU A 516 27.44 39.74 -28.51
C GLU A 516 27.65 40.40 -27.13
N ALA A 517 26.89 39.98 -26.11
CA ALA A 517 27.06 40.46 -24.75
C ALA A 517 28.46 40.12 -24.19
N GLN A 518 29.01 38.96 -24.56
CA GLN A 518 30.34 38.54 -24.15
C GLN A 518 31.44 39.40 -24.80
N GLU A 519 31.30 39.74 -26.09
CA GLU A 519 32.20 40.68 -26.76
C GLU A 519 32.21 42.06 -26.09
N LEU A 520 31.04 42.59 -25.73
CA LEU A 520 30.94 43.85 -25.00
C LEU A 520 31.57 43.76 -23.61
N LYS A 521 31.39 42.64 -22.89
CA LYS A 521 32.05 42.40 -21.59
C LYS A 521 33.56 42.33 -21.71
N ASP A 522 34.09 41.77 -22.79
CA ASP A 522 35.53 41.74 -23.04
C ASP A 522 36.08 43.14 -23.36
N ARG A 523 35.31 43.97 -24.07
CA ARG A 523 35.61 45.40 -24.26
C ARG A 523 35.57 46.19 -22.94
N LEU A 524 34.61 45.93 -22.06
CA LEU A 524 34.57 46.52 -20.70
C LEU A 524 35.82 46.13 -19.89
N ARG A 525 36.27 44.88 -19.97
CA ARG A 525 37.52 44.43 -19.33
C ARG A 525 38.74 45.20 -19.86
N ALA A 526 38.79 45.46 -21.17
CA ALA A 526 39.85 46.26 -21.78
C ALA A 526 39.83 47.73 -21.32
N LEU A 527 38.67 48.39 -21.36
CA LEU A 527 38.49 49.77 -20.89
C LEU A 527 38.83 49.93 -19.40
N LYS A 528 38.47 48.93 -18.58
CA LYS A 528 38.83 48.89 -17.17
C LYS A 528 40.35 48.79 -16.95
N LYS A 529 41.06 47.99 -17.76
CA LYS A 529 42.53 47.91 -17.74
C LYS A 529 43.18 49.24 -18.17
N ALA A 530 42.54 49.96 -19.10
CA ALA A 530 42.97 51.28 -19.56
C ALA A 530 42.63 52.44 -18.59
N LYS A 531 42.07 52.15 -17.39
CA LYS A 531 41.61 53.13 -16.39
C LYS A 531 40.49 54.06 -16.90
N GLN A 532 39.70 53.63 -17.88
CA GLN A 532 38.58 54.40 -18.45
C GLN A 532 37.21 53.95 -17.90
N LYS A 533 37.15 53.54 -16.63
CA LYS A 533 35.93 52.97 -16.05
C LYS A 533 34.79 54.00 -15.91
N ASP A 534 35.13 55.27 -15.73
CA ASP A 534 34.15 56.34 -15.54
C ASP A 534 33.79 57.07 -16.86
N SER A 535 34.28 56.57 -17.99
CA SER A 535 33.96 57.15 -19.30
C SER A 535 32.49 56.89 -19.66
N GLU A 536 31.93 57.78 -20.48
CA GLU A 536 30.57 57.60 -20.98
C GLU A 536 30.46 56.34 -21.85
N GLU A 537 31.49 56.07 -22.67
CA GLU A 537 31.61 54.83 -23.46
C GLU A 537 31.55 53.57 -22.57
N TYR A 538 32.18 53.57 -21.40
CA TYR A 538 32.11 52.42 -20.49
C TYR A 538 30.68 52.19 -20.01
N LYS A 539 29.96 53.26 -19.61
CA LYS A 539 28.58 53.14 -19.13
C LYS A 539 27.62 52.68 -20.22
N GLU A 540 27.78 53.19 -21.44
CA GLU A 540 26.98 52.79 -22.61
C GLU A 540 27.17 51.31 -22.93
N ILE A 541 28.43 50.84 -23.00
CA ILE A 541 28.74 49.43 -23.26
C ILE A 541 28.24 48.54 -22.11
N GLU A 542 28.36 48.99 -20.86
CA GLU A 542 27.85 48.25 -19.70
C GLU A 542 26.33 48.10 -19.75
N GLN A 543 25.61 49.15 -20.13
CA GLN A 543 24.16 49.12 -20.28
C GLN A 543 23.74 48.20 -21.42
N ALA A 544 24.37 48.33 -22.60
CA ALA A 544 24.09 47.47 -23.75
C ALA A 544 24.36 45.99 -23.45
N ALA A 545 25.48 45.66 -22.78
CA ALA A 545 25.78 44.28 -22.39
C ALA A 545 24.75 43.71 -21.41
N LYS A 546 24.23 44.53 -20.48
CA LYS A 546 23.17 44.13 -19.55
C LYS A 546 21.83 43.90 -20.26
N GLU A 547 21.51 44.73 -21.25
CA GLU A 547 20.28 44.60 -22.05
C GLU A 547 20.30 43.32 -22.89
N LEU A 548 21.41 43.05 -23.59
CA LEU A 548 21.60 41.81 -24.36
C LEU A 548 21.55 40.57 -23.47
N ASP A 549 22.21 40.59 -22.31
CA ASP A 549 22.13 39.49 -21.32
C ASP A 549 20.68 39.25 -20.85
N LYS A 550 19.92 40.32 -20.65
CA LYS A 550 18.53 40.22 -20.21
C LYS A 550 17.66 39.61 -21.31
N GLU A 551 17.76 40.10 -22.54
CA GLU A 551 17.02 39.58 -23.68
C GLU A 551 17.35 38.11 -23.96
N ALA A 552 18.64 37.74 -23.91
CA ALA A 552 19.06 36.35 -24.05
C ALA A 552 18.46 35.43 -22.97
N ARG A 553 18.40 35.89 -21.71
CA ARG A 553 17.77 35.13 -20.61
C ARG A 553 16.27 34.97 -20.83
N GLU A 554 15.58 36.00 -21.31
CA GLU A 554 14.15 35.95 -21.63
C GLU A 554 13.87 34.93 -22.74
N LEU A 555 14.65 34.94 -23.83
CA LEU A 555 14.52 33.97 -24.91
C LEU A 555 14.83 32.53 -24.45
N LYS A 556 15.86 32.34 -23.61
CA LYS A 556 16.15 31.03 -23.00
C LYS A 556 15.00 30.54 -22.13
N ALA A 557 14.40 31.43 -21.33
CA ALA A 557 13.26 31.07 -20.50
C ALA A 557 12.04 30.67 -21.35
N GLN A 558 11.80 31.38 -22.46
CA GLN A 558 10.74 31.02 -23.42
C GLN A 558 11.00 29.67 -24.08
N ALA A 559 12.22 29.42 -24.56
CA ALA A 559 12.62 28.12 -25.10
C ALA A 559 12.46 26.99 -24.08
N GLN A 560 12.92 27.21 -22.85
CA GLN A 560 12.81 26.22 -21.77
C GLN A 560 11.35 25.93 -21.42
N ALA A 561 10.49 26.95 -21.38
CA ALA A 561 9.07 26.75 -21.11
C ALA A 561 8.38 25.91 -22.20
N ILE A 562 8.78 26.07 -23.47
CA ILE A 562 8.29 25.24 -24.58
C ILE A 562 8.73 23.78 -24.41
N ASP A 563 10.00 23.55 -24.09
CA ASP A 563 10.54 22.21 -23.86
C ASP A 563 9.89 21.54 -22.64
N ASP A 564 9.71 22.29 -21.54
CA ASP A 564 9.15 21.78 -20.29
C ASP A 564 7.67 21.43 -20.43
N ALA A 565 6.92 22.16 -21.26
CA ALA A 565 5.51 21.90 -21.55
C ALA A 565 5.26 20.52 -22.17
N VAL A 566 6.27 19.92 -22.83
CA VAL A 566 6.17 18.54 -23.35
C VAL A 566 5.97 17.53 -22.24
N TYR A 567 6.51 17.81 -21.05
CA TYR A 567 6.42 16.97 -19.88
C TYR A 567 5.16 17.27 -19.04
N ASP A 568 4.24 18.09 -19.52
CA ASP A 568 2.87 18.08 -18.99
C ASP A 568 2.14 16.83 -19.50
N LEU A 569 2.04 15.84 -18.61
CA LEU A 569 1.39 14.56 -18.87
C LEU A 569 -0.10 14.57 -18.52
N LYS A 570 -0.66 15.72 -18.12
CA LYS A 570 -2.11 15.85 -17.99
C LYS A 570 -2.70 16.04 -19.38
N ALA A 571 -3.60 15.14 -19.76
CA ALA A 571 -4.36 15.28 -20.99
C ALA A 571 -5.84 15.53 -20.66
N VAL A 572 -6.41 16.53 -21.30
CA VAL A 572 -7.86 16.80 -21.25
C VAL A 572 -8.53 15.88 -22.27
N ASN A 573 -9.60 15.22 -21.86
CA ASN A 573 -10.38 14.37 -22.75
C ASN A 573 -10.99 15.21 -23.88
N PRO A 574 -10.61 14.98 -25.16
CA PRO A 574 -11.07 15.77 -26.29
C PRO A 574 -12.55 15.52 -26.63
N SER A 575 -13.12 14.42 -26.15
CA SER A 575 -14.51 14.00 -26.39
C SER A 575 -15.49 14.58 -25.36
N VAL A 576 -15.00 15.25 -24.30
CA VAL A 576 -15.87 15.91 -23.32
C VAL A 576 -16.60 17.05 -24.03
N LYS A 577 -17.90 16.84 -24.24
CA LYS A 577 -18.81 17.92 -24.59
C LYS A 577 -18.94 18.78 -23.35
N ASN A 578 -18.25 19.93 -23.32
CA ASN A 578 -18.60 20.98 -22.39
C ASN A 578 -20.09 21.27 -22.62
N GLN A 579 -20.94 20.95 -21.65
CA GLN A 579 -22.20 21.67 -21.54
C GLN A 579 -21.80 23.11 -21.20
N GLU A 580 -21.46 23.89 -22.22
CA GLU A 580 -21.52 25.33 -22.10
C GLU A 580 -22.97 25.62 -21.71
N ASP A 581 -23.14 26.12 -20.50
CA ASP A 581 -24.42 26.61 -20.05
C ASP A 581 -24.72 27.84 -20.90
N ASN A 582 -25.36 27.63 -22.04
CA ASN A 582 -25.72 28.66 -23.00
C ASN A 582 -26.85 29.57 -22.47
N LEU A 583 -27.23 29.40 -21.19
CA LEU A 583 -28.14 30.29 -20.49
C LEU A 583 -27.52 31.67 -20.48
N THR A 584 -28.22 32.61 -21.11
CA THR A 584 -27.91 34.02 -21.01
C THR A 584 -27.97 34.46 -19.54
N PRO A 585 -27.29 35.55 -19.14
CA PRO A 585 -27.39 36.08 -17.78
C PRO A 585 -28.83 36.29 -17.30
N LYS A 586 -29.77 36.57 -18.22
CA LYS A 586 -31.19 36.69 -17.94
C LYS A 586 -31.85 35.35 -17.61
N GLU A 587 -31.58 34.31 -18.40
CA GLU A 587 -32.13 32.98 -18.16
C GLU A 587 -31.56 32.32 -16.88
N LEU A 588 -30.31 32.65 -16.54
CA LEU A 588 -29.70 32.29 -15.26
C LEU A 588 -30.40 32.97 -14.07
N LEU A 589 -30.73 34.27 -14.20
CA LEU A 589 -31.50 35.00 -13.17
C LEU A 589 -32.91 34.42 -13.01
N ASP A 590 -33.59 34.14 -14.12
CA ASP A 590 -34.93 33.52 -14.12
C ASP A 590 -34.89 32.13 -13.47
N PHE A 591 -33.86 31.33 -13.77
CA PHE A 591 -33.65 30.01 -13.15
C PHE A 591 -33.39 30.12 -11.64
N ILE A 592 -32.56 31.07 -11.20
CA ILE A 592 -32.27 31.34 -9.79
C ILE A 592 -33.56 31.75 -9.06
N GLU A 593 -34.39 32.59 -9.68
CA GLU A 593 -35.66 33.05 -9.10
C GLU A 593 -36.66 31.89 -8.94
N ILE A 594 -36.80 31.04 -9.96
CA ILE A 594 -37.62 29.82 -9.90
C ILE A 594 -37.15 28.90 -8.76
N LYS A 595 -35.83 28.67 -8.65
CA LYS A 595 -35.26 27.85 -7.57
C LYS A 595 -35.42 28.51 -6.20
N GLY A 596 -35.33 29.83 -6.12
CA GLY A 596 -35.64 30.60 -4.92
C GLY A 596 -37.09 30.40 -4.46
N CYS A 597 -38.05 30.42 -5.38
CA CYS A 597 -39.45 30.14 -5.09
C CYS A 597 -39.68 28.69 -4.61
N GLU A 598 -39.04 27.70 -5.23
CA GLU A 598 -39.09 26.30 -4.78
C GLU A 598 -38.55 26.13 -3.36
N ILE A 599 -37.40 26.73 -3.07
CA ILE A 599 -36.77 26.70 -1.74
C ILE A 599 -37.67 27.40 -0.70
N ALA A 600 -38.23 28.56 -1.03
CA ALA A 600 -39.15 29.27 -0.15
C ALA A 600 -40.41 28.44 0.17
N LYS A 601 -40.93 27.70 -0.82
CA LYS A 601 -42.08 26.81 -0.65
C LYS A 601 -41.76 25.63 0.25
N ILE A 602 -40.58 25.04 0.09
CA ILE A 602 -40.07 23.94 0.94
C ILE A 602 -39.87 24.43 2.38
N LEU A 603 -39.23 25.60 2.57
CA LEU A 603 -39.02 26.20 3.88
C LEU A 603 -40.33 26.55 4.58
N LYS A 604 -41.33 27.03 3.84
CA LYS A 604 -42.66 27.30 4.38
C LYS A 604 -43.34 26.01 4.85
N ASN A 605 -43.23 24.93 4.09
CA ASN A 605 -43.76 23.62 4.49
C ASN A 605 -43.01 23.01 5.69
N LEU A 606 -41.70 23.24 5.80
CA LEU A 606 -40.89 22.79 6.94
C LEU A 606 -41.19 23.57 8.22
N ARG A 607 -41.50 24.87 8.13
CA ARG A 607 -41.90 25.71 9.28
C ARG A 607 -43.35 25.50 9.73
N ALA A 608 -44.17 24.87 8.90
CA ALA A 608 -45.56 24.53 9.20
C ALA A 608 -45.71 23.13 9.84
N LYS A 609 -44.60 22.39 9.99
CA LYS A 609 -44.47 21.21 10.85
C LYS A 609 -43.78 21.63 12.14
#